data_AF-V4KKL2-F1
#
_entry.id   AF-V4KKL2-F1
#
_cell.length_a   1.000
_cell.length_b   1.000
_cell.length_c   1.000
_cell.angle_alpha   90.00
_cell.angle_beta   90.00
_cell.angle_gamma   90.00
#
_symmetry.space_group_name_H-M   'P 1'
#
loop_
_entity.id
_entity.type
_entity.pdbx_description
1 polymer ?
#
loop_
_entity_poly.entity_id
_entity_poly.type
_entity_poly.pdbx_seq_one_letter_code
_entity_poly.pdbx_strand_id
1 'polypeptide(L)'
;MKPDVPHDFVVRPRIDGQILTFFVIKRPGVDDFLKKIREKYQIVVFTAGLREYASLVLDKLDPERRVISRSFYRDACSEIDGRLVKDLGFVTKDLRRV
;
A
#
# COMPACT_ATOMS: atom_id res chain seq x y z
N MET A 1 -21.92 -14.07 -0.56
CA MET A 1 -21.37 -15.18 0.24
C MET A 1 -20.08 -14.66 0.88
N LYS A 2 -20.00 -14.58 2.22
CA LYS A 2 -18.71 -14.30 2.88
C LYS A 2 -17.88 -15.59 2.73
N PRO A 3 -16.71 -15.57 2.08
CA PRO A 3 -15.83 -16.73 2.08
C PRO A 3 -15.35 -16.96 3.52
N ASP A 4 -15.34 -18.23 3.94
CA ASP A 4 -14.87 -18.68 5.25
C ASP A 4 -13.33 -18.76 5.24
N VAL A 5 -12.69 -17.63 4.94
CA VAL A 5 -11.23 -17.47 4.96
C VAL A 5 -10.87 -16.49 6.06
N PRO A 6 -9.93 -16.84 6.96
CA PRO A 6 -9.41 -15.90 7.95
C PRO A 6 -8.96 -14.60 7.28
N HIS A 7 -9.36 -13.47 7.85
CA HIS A 7 -8.98 -12.14 7.37
C HIS A 7 -9.02 -11.15 8.53
N ASP A 8 -8.18 -10.12 8.48
CA ASP A 8 -8.13 -9.07 9.49
C ASP A 8 -9.15 -7.98 9.21
N PHE A 9 -9.35 -7.63 7.94
CA PHE A 9 -10.35 -6.65 7.53
C PHE A 9 -10.77 -6.84 6.07
N VAL A 10 -11.86 -6.15 5.70
CA VAL A 10 -12.42 -6.16 4.35
C VAL A 10 -12.38 -4.74 3.79
N VAL A 11 -12.00 -4.61 2.52
CA VAL A 11 -12.11 -3.35 1.76
C VAL A 11 -13.01 -3.53 0.55
N ARG A 12 -13.77 -2.49 0.20
CA ARG A 12 -14.76 -2.52 -0.88
C ARG A 12 -14.57 -1.36 -1.86
N PRO A 13 -13.51 -1.38 -2.68
CA PRO A 13 -13.24 -0.32 -3.64
C PRO A 13 -14.25 -0.34 -4.78
N ARG A 14 -14.50 0.84 -5.36
CA ARG A 14 -15.19 0.97 -6.64
C ARG A 14 -14.15 1.04 -7.75
N ILE A 15 -14.08 0.02 -8.60
CA ILE A 15 -13.15 -0.08 -9.74
C ILE A 15 -14.00 -0.29 -10.99
N ASP A 16 -13.80 0.56 -12.01
CA ASP A 16 -14.55 0.52 -13.28
C ASP A 16 -16.08 0.44 -13.09
N GLY A 17 -16.60 1.22 -12.13
CA GLY A 17 -18.02 1.27 -11.78
C GLY A 17 -18.53 0.10 -10.92
N GLN A 18 -17.72 -0.94 -10.71
CA GLN A 18 -18.09 -2.12 -9.91
C GLN A 18 -17.55 -2.04 -8.48
N ILE A 19 -18.35 -2.46 -7.50
CA ILE A 19 -17.89 -2.60 -6.12
C ILE A 19 -17.35 -4.00 -5.92
N LEU A 20 -16.04 -4.11 -5.80
CA LEU A 20 -15.36 -5.38 -5.52
C LEU A 20 -15.21 -5.57 -4.01
N THR A 21 -15.09 -6.82 -3.55
CA THR A 21 -14.86 -7.13 -2.13
C THR A 21 -13.53 -7.86 -1.99
N PHE A 22 -12.61 -7.28 -1.24
CA PHE A 22 -11.29 -7.86 -0.96
C PHE A 22 -11.17 -8.19 0.53
N PHE A 23 -10.74 -9.40 0.82
CA PHE A 23 -10.40 -9.88 2.17
C PHE A 23 -8.90 -9.71 2.36
N VAL A 24 -8.50 -9.00 3.41
CA VAL A 24 -7.10 -8.63 3.64
C VAL A 24 -6.60 -9.33 4.89
N ILE A 25 -5.47 -10.01 4.75
CA ILE A 25 -4.69 -10.55 5.86
C ILE A 25 -3.43 -9.70 6.00
N LYS A 26 -3.17 -9.24 7.20
CA LYS A 26 -1.93 -8.58 7.59
C LYS A 26 -0.87 -9.65 7.82
N ARG A 27 0.34 -9.38 7.32
CA ARG A 27 1.50 -10.19 7.67
C ARG A 27 1.72 -10.09 9.20
N PRO A 28 1.89 -11.22 9.92
CA PRO A 28 2.15 -11.18 11.36
C PRO A 28 3.31 -10.24 11.70
N GLY A 29 3.11 -9.39 12.71
CA GLY A 29 4.11 -8.42 13.18
C GLY A 29 4.21 -7.12 12.36
N VAL A 30 3.38 -6.92 11.32
CA VAL A 30 3.48 -5.72 10.46
C VAL A 30 3.29 -4.41 11.22
N ASP A 31 2.37 -4.33 12.20
CA ASP A 31 2.13 -3.08 12.93
C ASP A 31 3.33 -2.69 13.79
N ASP A 32 3.88 -3.66 14.53
CA ASP A 32 5.04 -3.43 15.39
C ASP A 32 6.30 -3.13 14.59
N PHE A 33 6.48 -3.82 13.46
CA PHE A 33 7.56 -3.55 12.53
C PHE A 33 7.48 -2.10 12.03
N LEU A 34 6.31 -1.70 11.53
CA LEU A 34 6.09 -0.36 10.98
C LEU A 34 6.26 0.74 12.04
N LYS A 35 5.75 0.54 13.26
CA LYS A 35 5.96 1.47 14.39
C LYS A 35 7.44 1.64 14.71
N LYS A 36 8.18 0.54 14.82
CA LYS A 36 9.62 0.56 15.16
C LYS A 36 10.47 1.23 14.07
N ILE A 37 10.23 0.92 12.80
CA ILE A 37 11.06 1.49 11.74
C ILE A 37 10.75 2.97 11.48
N ARG A 38 9.54 3.46 11.82
CA ARG A 38 9.22 4.89 11.68
C ARG A 38 10.14 5.79 12.51
N GLU A 39 10.64 5.30 13.64
CA GLU A 39 11.58 6.04 14.48
C GLU A 39 12.89 6.38 13.75
N LYS A 40 13.23 5.62 12.70
CA LYS A 40 14.51 5.71 11.97
C LYS A 40 14.35 6.08 10.50
N TYR A 41 13.21 5.80 9.90
CA TYR A 41 12.99 5.93 8.45
C TYR A 41 11.69 6.66 8.13
N GLN A 42 11.71 7.39 7.02
CA GLN A 42 10.48 7.87 6.37
C GLN A 42 9.86 6.71 5.60
N ILE A 43 8.71 6.21 6.06
CA ILE A 43 8.05 5.06 5.44
C ILE A 43 7.26 5.54 4.21
N VAL A 44 7.55 4.96 3.05
CA VAL A 44 6.82 5.20 1.81
C VAL A 44 6.24 3.88 1.30
N VAL A 45 4.95 3.88 0.95
CA VAL A 45 4.33 2.75 0.26
C VAL A 45 4.36 3.01 -1.24
N PHE A 46 4.97 2.12 -2.01
CA PHE A 46 4.90 2.16 -3.47
C PHE A 46 4.32 0.83 -3.97
N THR A 47 3.08 0.86 -4.45
CA THR A 47 2.33 -0.33 -4.86
C THR A 47 1.99 -0.32 -6.35
N ALA A 48 1.97 -1.50 -6.97
CA ALA A 48 1.43 -1.69 -8.31
C ALA A 48 -0.11 -1.87 -8.30
N GLY A 49 -0.74 -1.72 -7.13
CA GLY A 49 -2.20 -1.74 -6.99
C GLY A 49 -2.85 -0.43 -7.42
N LEU A 50 -4.11 -0.52 -7.86
CA LEU A 50 -4.96 0.64 -8.13
C LEU A 50 -5.18 1.45 -6.83
N ARG A 51 -5.26 2.77 -6.97
CA ARG A 51 -5.41 3.69 -5.84
C ARG A 51 -6.68 3.39 -5.04
N GLU A 52 -7.77 3.13 -5.74
CA GLU A 52 -9.10 2.85 -5.20
C GLU A 52 -9.08 1.68 -4.21
N TYR A 53 -8.28 0.65 -4.51
CA TYR A 53 -8.09 -0.50 -3.63
C TYR A 53 -7.07 -0.20 -2.54
N ALA A 54 -5.87 0.24 -2.94
CA ALA A 54 -4.73 0.32 -2.04
C ALA A 54 -4.92 1.39 -0.96
N SER A 55 -5.53 2.53 -1.26
CA SER A 55 -5.78 3.59 -0.27
C SER A 55 -6.66 3.08 0.88
N LEU A 56 -7.69 2.30 0.57
CA LEU A 56 -8.57 1.68 1.58
C LEU A 56 -7.81 0.70 2.48
N VAL A 57 -6.85 -0.06 1.91
CA VAL A 57 -5.99 -0.95 2.69
C VAL A 57 -5.08 -0.14 3.61
N LEU A 58 -4.47 0.93 3.10
CA LEU A 58 -3.57 1.77 3.90
C LEU A 58 -4.31 2.53 5.00
N ASP A 59 -5.55 2.98 4.75
CA ASP A 59 -6.40 3.60 5.78
C ASP A 59 -6.76 2.62 6.91
N LYS A 60 -6.80 1.31 6.64
CA LYS A 60 -7.00 0.28 7.67
C LYS A 60 -5.69 -0.12 8.36
N LEU A 61 -4.56 -0.07 7.64
CA LEU A 61 -3.23 -0.41 8.16
C LEU A 61 -2.65 0.71 9.05
N ASP A 62 -2.85 1.98 8.68
CA ASP A 62 -2.37 3.16 9.40
C ASP A 62 -3.52 4.17 9.60
N PRO A 63 -4.52 3.85 10.44
CA PRO A 63 -5.73 4.66 10.57
C PRO A 63 -5.47 6.06 11.16
N GLU A 64 -4.44 6.19 11.99
CA GLU A 64 -4.04 7.48 12.56
C GLU A 64 -3.15 8.30 11.62
N ARG A 65 -2.75 7.74 10.47
CA ARG A 65 -1.80 8.34 9.51
C ARG A 65 -0.49 8.78 10.19
N ARG A 66 -0.05 7.94 11.13
CA ARG A 66 1.11 8.16 12.00
C ARG A 66 2.25 7.21 11.68
N VAL A 67 2.19 6.44 10.61
CA VAL A 67 3.26 5.53 10.20
C VAL A 67 3.75 5.88 8.80
N ILE A 68 2.86 5.84 7.82
CA ILE A 68 3.19 6.00 6.41
C ILE A 68 3.24 7.48 6.07
N SER A 69 4.34 7.91 5.45
CA SER A 69 4.55 9.33 5.09
C SER A 69 4.00 9.67 3.71
N ARG A 70 4.15 8.77 2.74
CA ARG A 70 3.67 8.96 1.36
C ARG A 70 3.28 7.64 0.74
N SER A 71 2.35 7.69 -0.20
CA SER A 71 1.89 6.52 -0.95
C SER A 71 1.86 6.81 -2.45
N PHE A 72 2.46 5.90 -3.22
CA PHE A 72 2.46 5.88 -4.68
C PHE A 72 1.75 4.61 -5.15
N TYR A 73 0.90 4.75 -6.15
CA TYR A 73 0.02 3.68 -6.65
C TYR A 73 0.42 3.32 -8.09
N ARG A 74 -0.38 2.47 -8.74
CA ARG A 74 -0.13 2.03 -10.12
C ARG A 74 0.08 3.19 -11.10
N ASP A 75 -0.64 4.29 -10.93
CA ASP A 75 -0.54 5.51 -11.73
C ASP A 75 0.85 6.18 -11.66
N ALA A 76 1.64 5.88 -10.63
CA ALA A 76 3.01 6.36 -10.46
C ALA A 76 4.07 5.35 -10.92
N CYS A 77 3.68 4.13 -11.30
CA CYS A 77 4.62 3.16 -11.88
C CYS A 77 4.94 3.55 -13.33
N SER A 78 6.22 3.45 -13.70
CA SER A 78 6.64 3.48 -15.10
C SER A 78 6.43 2.11 -15.74
N GLU A 79 6.24 2.06 -17.06
CA GLU A 79 6.23 0.80 -17.79
C GLU A 79 7.52 0.65 -18.60
N ILE A 80 8.21 -0.46 -18.40
CA ILE A 80 9.42 -0.81 -19.14
C ILE A 80 9.24 -2.26 -19.61
N ASP A 81 9.22 -2.47 -20.93
CA ASP A 81 9.01 -3.79 -21.56
C ASP A 81 7.78 -4.54 -21.03
N GLY A 82 6.66 -3.81 -20.88
CA GLY A 82 5.40 -4.36 -20.37
C GLY A 82 5.40 -4.69 -18.87
N ARG A 83 6.43 -4.27 -18.13
CA ARG A 83 6.52 -4.46 -16.67
C ARG A 83 6.34 -3.13 -15.95
N LEU A 84 5.53 -3.16 -14.89
CA LEU A 84 5.41 -2.03 -13.98
C LEU A 84 6.66 -1.92 -13.10
N VAL A 85 7.38 -0.82 -13.27
CA VAL A 85 8.60 -0.47 -12.54
C VAL A 85 8.29 0.66 -11.57
N LYS A 86 8.80 0.52 -10.35
CA LYS A 86 8.70 1.54 -9.30
C LYS A 86 9.99 2.34 -9.28
N ASP A 87 10.01 3.43 -10.03
CA ASP A 87 11.19 4.28 -10.09
C ASP A 87 11.36 5.06 -8.77
N LEU A 88 12.45 4.76 -8.06
CA LEU A 88 12.76 5.39 -6.76
C LEU A 88 13.08 6.89 -6.91
N GLY A 89 13.38 7.37 -8.12
CA GLY A 89 13.52 8.80 -8.42
C GLY A 89 12.27 9.62 -8.08
N PHE A 90 11.07 9.01 -8.12
CA PHE A 90 9.83 9.66 -7.65
C PHE A 90 9.77 9.81 -6.13
N VAL A 91 10.51 8.99 -5.39
CA VAL A 91 10.55 9.01 -3.93
C VAL A 91 11.59 10.01 -3.44
N THR A 92 12.81 9.94 -3.97
CA THR A 92 13.93 10.82 -3.61
C THR A 92 14.93 10.96 -4.77
N LYS A 93 15.56 12.12 -4.89
CA LYS A 93 16.66 12.35 -5.85
C LYS A 93 17.99 11.74 -5.40
N ASP A 94 18.21 11.60 -4.09
CA ASP A 94 19.43 10.96 -3.55
C ASP A 94 19.15 9.49 -3.25
N LEU A 95 19.52 8.61 -4.17
CA LEU A 95 19.32 7.16 -4.06
C LEU A 95 20.21 6.49 -3.00
N ARG A 96 21.16 7.21 -2.40
CA ARG A 96 21.91 6.68 -1.24
C ARG A 96 21.10 6.77 0.05
N ARG A 97 19.92 7.40 0.00
CA ARG A 97 19.03 7.68 1.14
C ARG A 97 17.67 6.98 1.01
N VAL A 98 17.59 5.93 0.21
CA VAL A 98 16.41 5.06 0.04
C VAL A 98 16.76 3.61 0.33
#